data_AF-A0A255TCL2-F1
#
_entry.id   AF-A0A255TCL2-F1
#
_cell.length_a   1.000
_cell.length_b   1.000
_cell.length_c   1.000
_cell.angle_alpha   90.00
_cell.angle_beta   90.00
_cell.angle_gamma   90.00
#
_symmetry.space_group_name_H-M   'P 1'
#
loop_
_entity.id
_entity.type
_entity.pdbx_description
1 polymer ?
#
loop_
_entity_poly.entity_id
_entity_poly.type
_entity_poly.pdbx_seq_one_letter_code
_entity_poly.pdbx_strand_id
1 'polypeptide(L)' 'MEKYQILIRNMSLPLVVEDWMEKAECDIRLRKAKTPGCRVVELTDPVYAARMIKWLRVAEKVNIAK' A
#
# COMPACT_ATOMS: atom_id res chain seq x y z
N MET A 1 14.66 6.14 -7.02
CA MET A 1 14.05 6.17 -5.68
C MET A 1 13.45 4.81 -5.46
N GLU A 2 13.62 4.23 -4.27
CA GLU A 2 13.02 2.93 -3.98
C GLU A 2 11.49 3.03 -4.06
N LYS A 3 10.87 2.06 -4.70
CA LYS A 3 9.42 1.96 -4.88
C LYS A 3 8.91 0.78 -4.08
N TYR A 4 8.11 1.08 -3.06
CA TYR A 4 7.41 0.10 -2.26
C TYR A 4 6.22 -0.42 -3.05
N GLN A 5 6.08 -1.73 -3.10
CA GLN A 5 4.93 -2.42 -3.69
C GLN A 5 4.34 -3.33 -2.61
N ILE A 6 3.19 -2.93 -2.07
CA ILE A 6 2.55 -3.60 -0.95
C ILE A 6 1.32 -4.33 -1.46
N LEU A 7 1.33 -5.65 -1.35
CA LEU A 7 0.18 -6.49 -1.66
C LEU A 7 -0.81 -6.41 -0.48
N ILE A 8 -2.05 -6.06 -0.78
CA ILE A 8 -3.14 -5.97 0.21
C ILE A 8 -4.39 -6.69 -0.30
N ARG A 9 -5.22 -7.20 0.62
CA ARG A 9 -6.54 -7.76 0.27
C ARG A 9 -7.49 -6.64 -0.16
N ASN A 10 -8.40 -6.95 -1.09
CA ASN A 10 -9.42 -6.01 -1.54
C ASN A 10 -10.30 -5.50 -0.39
N MET A 11 -10.59 -6.36 0.60
CA MET A 11 -11.38 -5.97 1.77
C MET A 11 -10.68 -4.92 2.65
N SER A 12 -9.35 -4.85 2.60
CA SER A 12 -8.53 -3.88 3.35
C SER A 12 -8.27 -2.59 2.56
N LEU A 13 -8.67 -2.54 1.27
CA LEU A 13 -8.43 -1.39 0.41
C LEU A 13 -9.15 -0.12 0.87
N PRO A 14 -10.42 -0.15 1.34
CA PRO A 14 -11.09 1.06 1.84
C PRO A 14 -10.31 1.72 2.98
N LEU A 15 -9.84 0.94 3.96
CA LEU A 15 -9.03 1.43 5.07
C LEU A 15 -7.75 2.16 4.60
N VAL A 16 -7.08 1.64 3.57
CA VAL A 16 -5.87 2.27 3.02
C VAL A 16 -6.19 3.57 2.29
N VAL A 17 -7.30 3.60 1.55
CA VAL A 17 -7.72 4.79 0.78
C VAL A 17 -8.21 5.89 1.72
N GLU A 18 -9.01 5.55 2.74
CA GLU A 18 -9.49 6.49 3.76
C GLU A 18 -8.33 7.10 4.55
N ASP A 19 -7.43 6.26 5.08
CA ASP A 19 -6.23 6.73 5.80
C ASP A 19 -5.35 7.62 4.91
N TRP A 20 -5.23 7.26 3.63
CA TRP A 20 -4.47 8.04 2.67
C TRP A 20 -5.13 9.38 2.36
N MET A 21 -6.45 9.42 2.23
CA MET A 21 -7.18 10.67 1.98
C MET A 21 -7.13 11.62 3.19
N GLU A 22 -7.13 11.08 4.41
CA GLU A 22 -7.04 11.88 5.64
C GLU A 22 -5.65 12.47 5.86
N LYS A 23 -4.58 11.76 5.47
CA LYS A 23 -3.20 12.20 5.66
C LYS A 23 -2.63 12.91 4.43
N ALA A 24 -2.94 12.41 3.24
CA ALA A 24 -2.55 12.90 1.93
C ALA A 24 -1.07 13.31 1.80
N GLU A 25 -0.17 12.58 2.47
CA GLU A 25 1.25 12.96 2.59
C GLU A 25 2.11 12.51 1.40
N CYS A 26 1.62 11.58 0.57
CA CYS A 26 2.36 11.05 -0.57
C CYS A 26 1.45 10.57 -1.70
N ASP A 27 2.00 10.36 -2.89
CA ASP A 27 1.27 9.72 -3.99
C ASP A 27 1.21 8.20 -3.82
N ILE A 28 0.03 7.63 -4.03
CA ILE A 28 -0.17 6.18 -4.13
C ILE A 28 -0.69 5.81 -5.51
N ARG A 29 -0.27 4.64 -6.01
CA ARG A 29 -0.80 4.05 -7.24
C ARG A 29 -1.34 2.65 -6.97
N LEU A 30 -2.62 2.45 -7.29
CA LEU A 30 -3.24 1.13 -7.22
C LEU A 30 -3.00 0.34 -8.51
N ARG A 31 -2.59 -0.92 -8.35
CA ARG A 31 -2.41 -1.87 -9.45
C ARG A 31 -3.16 -3.16 -9.19
N LYS A 32 -3.58 -3.79 -10.29
CA LYS A 32 -4.13 -5.16 -10.25
C LYS A 32 -3.02 -6.12 -9.83
N ALA A 33 -3.27 -6.91 -8.79
CA ALA A 33 -2.38 -8.00 -8.41
C ALA A 33 -2.64 -9.22 -9.30
N LYS A 34 -1.62 -10.09 -9.43
CA LYS A 34 -1.80 -11.45 -9.98
C LYS A 34 -2.55 -12.35 -9.00
N THR A 35 -2.38 -12.11 -7.70
CA THR A 35 -3.08 -12.83 -6.63
C THR A 35 -4.56 -12.46 -6.63
N PRO A 36 -5.49 -13.43 -6.76
CA PRO A 36 -6.92 -13.18 -6.67
C PRO A 36 -7.30 -12.49 -5.35
N GLY A 37 -8.29 -11.59 -5.41
CA GLY A 37 -8.78 -10.87 -4.23
C GLY A 37 -7.81 -9.84 -3.65
N CYS A 38 -6.73 -9.50 -4.35
CA CYS A 38 -5.73 -8.54 -3.88
C CYS A 38 -5.51 -7.37 -4.86
N ARG A 39 -4.96 -6.28 -4.33
CA ARG A 39 -4.35 -5.16 -5.07
C ARG A 39 -2.92 -4.95 -4.63
N VAL A 40 -2.13 -4.32 -5.49
CA VAL A 40 -0.82 -3.80 -5.11
C VAL A 40 -0.96 -2.29 -4.96
N VAL A 41 -0.56 -1.76 -3.81
CA VAL A 41 -0.36 -0.33 -3.58
C VAL A 41 1.10 -0.03 -3.82
N GLU A 42 1.36 0.87 -4.76
CA GLU A 42 2.71 1.35 -5.06
C GLU A 42 2.90 2.76 -4.53
N LEU A 43 4.04 3.01 -3.88
CA LEU A 43 4.41 4.33 -3.35
C LEU A 43 5.93 4.45 -3.22
N THR A 44 6.41 5.67 -3.03
CA THR A 44 7.84 5.93 -2.79
C THR A 44 8.13 6.44 -1.37
N ASP A 45 7.09 6.80 -0.62
CA ASP A 45 7.22 7.29 0.75
C ASP A 45 7.46 6.13 1.73
N PRO A 46 8.62 6.08 2.41
CA PRO A 46 8.93 5.00 3.35
C PRO A 46 8.14 5.10 4.66
N VAL A 47 7.73 6.30 5.07
CA VAL A 47 6.96 6.54 6.30
C VAL A 47 5.54 6.01 6.13
N TYR A 48 4.90 6.33 5.01
CA TYR A 48 3.57 5.81 4.70
C TYR A 48 3.59 4.31 4.43
N ALA A 49 4.65 3.77 3.79
CA ALA A 49 4.83 2.34 3.65
C ALA A 49 4.93 1.64 5.03
N ALA A 50 5.72 2.19 5.95
CA ALA A 50 5.82 1.67 7.32
C ALA A 50 4.48 1.76 8.06
N ARG A 51 3.70 2.83 7.87
CA ARG A 51 2.34 2.98 8.43
C ARG A 51 1.41 1.87 7.95
N MET A 52 1.39 1.59 6.65
CA MET A 52 0.58 0.49 6.09
C MET A 52 0.96 -0.88 6.68
N ILE A 53 2.26 -1.11 6.90
CA ILE A 53 2.78 -2.39 7.41
C ILE A 53 2.54 -2.54 8.92
N LYS A 54 2.81 -1.49 9.71
CA LYS A 54 2.85 -1.57 11.19
C LYS A 54 1.55 -1.12 11.85
N TRP A 55 0.96 -0.03 11.38
CA TRP A 55 -0.23 0.57 11.96
C TRP A 55 -1.51 -0.01 11.37
N LEU A 56 -1.68 0.08 10.05
CA LEU A 56 -2.87 -0.46 9.40
C LEU A 56 -2.86 -2.00 9.35
N ARG A 57 -1.67 -2.62 9.39
CA ARG A 57 -1.45 -4.08 9.36
C ARG A 57 -2.15 -4.77 8.18
N VAL A 58 -2.16 -4.09 7.02
CA VAL A 58 -2.86 -4.55 5.80
C VAL A 58 -1.95 -5.29 4.82
N ALA A 59 -0.64 -5.29 5.06
CA ALA A 59 0.35 -5.84 4.14
C ALA A 59 0.41 -7.37 4.21
N GLU A 60 0.03 -8.05 3.14
CA GLU A 60 0.22 -9.49 2.96
C GLU A 60 1.64 -9.81 2.49
N LYS A 61 2.20 -8.93 1.65
CA LYS A 61 3.57 -9.03 1.13
C LYS A 61 4.10 -7.64 0.78
N VAL A 62 5.40 -7.43 0.99
CA VAL A 62 6.10 -6.21 0.61
C VAL A 62 7.21 -6.55 -0.36
N ASN A 63 7.31 -5.78 -1.44
CA ASN A 63 8.43 -5.80 -2.37
C ASN A 63 9.02 -4.39 -2.49
N ILE A 64 10.34 -4.28 -2.57
CA ILE A 64 11.07 -3.02 -2.75
C ILE A 64 11.76 -3.10 -4.10
N ALA A 65 11.35 -2.25 -5.04
CA ALA A 65 11.94 -2.14 -6.37
C ALA A 65 12.83 -0.89 -6.45
N LYS A 66 13.89 -0.94 -7.25
CA LYS A 66 14.73 0.23 -7.57
C LYS A 66 14.14 1.08 -8.69
#